data_AF-A0AAV7SPU1-F1
#
_entry.id   AF-A0AAV7SPU1-F1
#
_cell.length_a   1.000
_cell.length_b   1.000
_cell.length_c   1.000
_cell.angle_alpha   90.00
_cell.angle_beta   90.00
_cell.angle_gamma   90.00
#
_symmetry.space_group_name_H-M   'P 1'
#
loop_
_entity.id
_entity.type
_entity.pdbx_description
1 polymer ?
#
loop_
_entity_poly.entity_id
_entity_poly.type
_entity_poly.pdbx_seq_one_letter_code
_entity_poly.pdbx_strand_id
1 'polypeptide(L)'
;MWCEWMSSGQARLTKGGNVMKPDIELIAKWVRDAWEEIPEDMVKHAFKKCGISNAMDGSEDSALYEDDSCDSDDCELCDNVYDDNLTPATAEALFGHTDEEEESSFEGF
;
A
#
# COMPACT_ATOMS: atom_id res chain seq x y z
N MET A 1 -0.32 2.57 -8.85
CA MET A 1 0.82 1.63 -8.67
C MET A 1 0.43 0.33 -7.97
N TRP A 2 0.10 0.32 -6.66
CA TRP A 2 -0.30 -0.94 -5.97
C TRP A 2 -1.68 -1.46 -6.41
N CYS A 3 -2.70 -0.59 -6.43
CA CYS A 3 -4.06 -0.97 -6.84
C CYS A 3 -4.06 -1.51 -8.26
N GLU A 4 -3.41 -0.80 -9.17
CA GLU A 4 -3.24 -1.21 -10.56
C GLU A 4 -2.54 -2.57 -10.68
N TRP A 5 -1.48 -2.81 -9.91
CA TRP A 5 -0.79 -4.11 -9.91
C TRP A 5 -1.66 -5.26 -9.36
N MET A 6 -2.48 -4.99 -8.34
CA MET A 6 -3.45 -5.95 -7.81
C MET A 6 -4.54 -6.26 -8.84
N SER A 7 -5.05 -5.26 -9.56
CA SER A 7 -6.13 -5.40 -10.53
C SER A 7 -5.68 -5.86 -11.92
N SER A 8 -4.40 -5.72 -12.27
CA SER A 8 -3.88 -6.05 -13.62
C SER A 8 -3.72 -7.55 -13.88
N GLY A 9 -3.92 -8.40 -12.86
CA GLY A 9 -3.68 -9.85 -12.94
C GLY A 9 -2.20 -10.23 -13.06
N GLN A 10 -1.29 -9.26 -12.93
CA GLN A 10 0.16 -9.50 -12.96
C GLN A 10 0.69 -10.06 -11.64
N ALA A 11 -0.10 -10.00 -10.57
CA ALA A 11 0.26 -10.53 -9.28
C ALA A 11 0.36 -12.06 -9.31
N ARG A 12 1.47 -12.60 -8.81
CA ARG A 12 1.65 -14.06 -8.73
C ARG A 12 0.76 -14.62 -7.63
N LEU A 13 0.23 -15.83 -7.83
CA LEU A 13 -0.53 -16.54 -6.82
C LEU A 13 0.31 -17.67 -6.22
N THR A 14 0.11 -17.89 -4.92
CA THR A 14 0.60 -19.09 -4.22
C THR A 14 -0.14 -20.33 -4.73
N LYS A 15 0.35 -21.52 -4.39
CA LYS A 15 -0.36 -22.78 -4.71
C LYS A 15 -1.78 -22.83 -4.12
N GLY A 16 -2.03 -22.13 -3.01
CA GLY A 16 -3.35 -22.01 -2.37
C GLY A 16 -4.21 -20.87 -2.92
N GLY A 17 -3.83 -20.24 -4.04
CA GLY A 17 -4.63 -19.18 -4.67
C GLY A 17 -4.47 -17.78 -4.06
N ASN A 18 -3.75 -17.63 -2.94
CA ASN A 18 -3.50 -16.32 -2.33
C ASN A 18 -2.49 -15.50 -3.15
N VAL A 19 -2.70 -14.18 -3.24
CA VAL A 19 -1.75 -13.26 -3.88
C VAL A 19 -0.41 -13.27 -3.12
N MET A 20 0.67 -13.47 -3.86
CA MET A 20 2.03 -13.39 -3.34
C MET A 20 2.44 -11.93 -3.19
N LYS A 21 3.34 -11.66 -2.23
CA LYS A 21 3.97 -10.35 -2.13
C LYS A 21 4.70 -9.99 -3.45
N PRO A 22 4.65 -8.72 -3.88
CA PRO A 22 5.44 -8.25 -5.01
C PRO A 22 6.94 -8.39 -4.70
N ASP A 23 7.74 -8.47 -5.76
CA ASP A 23 9.19 -8.49 -5.62
C ASP A 23 9.70 -7.14 -5.07
N ILE A 24 10.76 -7.18 -4.28
CA ILE A 24 11.34 -5.98 -3.67
C ILE A 24 11.82 -4.97 -4.72
N GLU A 25 12.31 -5.46 -5.87
CA GLU A 25 12.72 -4.62 -6.99
C GLU A 25 11.54 -3.82 -7.57
N LEU A 26 10.35 -4.43 -7.62
CA LEU A 26 9.14 -3.78 -8.11
C LEU A 26 8.67 -2.71 -7.11
N ILE A 27 8.70 -3.01 -5.82
CA ILE A 27 8.36 -2.03 -4.77
C ILE A 27 9.35 -0.85 -4.81
N ALA A 28 10.64 -1.12 -4.91
CA ALA A 28 11.68 -0.09 -4.99
C ALA A 28 11.49 0.81 -6.22
N LYS A 29 11.08 0.23 -7.35
CA LYS A 29 10.68 0.99 -8.54
C LYS A 29 9.51 1.92 -8.25
N TRP A 30 8.43 1.43 -7.63
CA TRP A 30 7.29 2.29 -7.29
C TRP A 30 7.67 3.44 -6.36
N VAL A 31 8.50 3.17 -5.35
CA VAL A 31 8.98 4.22 -4.43
C VAL A 31 9.79 5.26 -5.17
N ARG A 32 10.71 4.84 -6.05
CA ARG A 32 11.50 5.77 -6.86
C ARG A 32 10.61 6.60 -7.78
N ASP A 33 9.74 5.94 -8.55
CA ASP A 33 8.90 6.60 -9.53
C ASP A 33 7.97 7.63 -8.83
N ALA A 34 7.37 7.25 -7.69
CA ALA A 34 6.57 8.18 -6.87
C ALA A 34 7.40 9.34 -6.29
N TRP A 35 8.67 9.10 -5.94
CA TRP A 35 9.55 10.16 -5.44
C TRP A 35 9.96 11.14 -6.55
N GLU A 36 10.18 10.65 -7.77
CA GLU A 36 10.50 11.46 -8.94
C GLU A 36 9.32 12.31 -9.43
N GLU A 37 8.08 11.89 -9.15
CA GLU A 37 6.86 12.64 -9.46
C GLU A 37 6.67 13.89 -8.57
N ILE A 38 7.31 13.94 -7.40
CA ILE A 38 7.18 15.07 -6.47
C ILE A 38 8.00 16.27 -6.99
N PRO A 39 7.37 17.44 -7.23
CA PRO A 39 8.10 18.64 -7.64
C PRO A 39 9.12 19.08 -6.59
N GLU A 40 10.34 19.44 -7.03
CA GLU A 40 11.39 19.88 -6.11
C GLU A 40 10.97 21.05 -5.22
N ASP A 41 10.16 21.98 -5.74
CA ASP A 41 9.72 23.14 -4.98
C ASP A 41 8.78 22.75 -3.84
N MET A 42 7.99 21.69 -4.01
CA MET A 42 7.17 21.11 -2.93
C MET A 42 8.05 20.51 -1.83
N VAL A 43 9.12 19.80 -2.22
CA VAL A 43 10.10 19.26 -1.27
C VAL A 43 10.79 20.41 -0.51
N LYS A 44 11.32 21.41 -1.22
CA LYS A 44 11.96 22.60 -0.62
C LYS A 44 11.01 23.32 0.33
N HIS A 45 9.76 23.50 -0.07
CA HIS A 45 8.73 24.13 0.75
C HIS A 45 8.46 23.34 2.04
N ALA A 46 8.33 22.02 1.96
CA ALA A 46 8.15 21.15 3.13
C ALA A 46 9.32 21.26 4.13
N PHE A 47 10.57 21.27 3.64
CA PHE A 47 11.74 21.50 4.50
C PHE A 47 11.66 22.86 5.21
N LYS A 48 11.32 23.93 4.49
CA LYS A 48 11.17 25.27 5.07
C LYS A 48 10.05 25.34 6.11
N LYS A 49 8.92 24.68 5.89
CA LYS A 49 7.82 24.55 6.88
C LYS A 49 8.25 23.85 8.17
N CYS A 50 9.19 22.90 8.08
CA CYS A 50 9.79 22.25 9.24
C CYS A 50 10.91 23.09 9.89
N GLY A 51 11.16 24.32 9.45
CA GLY A 51 12.25 25.17 9.96
C GLY A 51 13.63 24.71 9.52
N ILE A 52 13.71 23.89 8.47
CA ILE A 52 14.96 23.43 7.87
C ILE A 52 15.22 24.32 6.64
N SER A 53 15.93 25.43 6.86
CA SER A 53 16.35 26.37 5.82
C SER A 53 17.87 26.40 5.69
N ASN A 54 18.37 26.90 4.56
CA ASN A 54 19.81 27.08 4.35
C ASN A 54 20.28 28.44 4.90
N ALA A 55 19.42 29.45 4.83
CA ALA A 55 19.73 30.78 5.34
C ALA A 55 19.57 30.84 6.87
N MET A 56 20.68 31.03 7.58
CA MET A 56 20.67 31.19 9.05
C MET A 56 20.10 32.55 9.51
N ASP A 57 19.85 33.49 8.59
CA ASP A 57 19.36 34.82 8.90
C ASP A 57 17.83 34.91 9.01
N GLY A 58 17.13 33.80 8.80
CA GLY A 58 15.66 33.73 8.84
C GLY A 58 14.96 34.34 7.62
N SER A 59 15.69 34.68 6.55
CA SER A 59 15.10 35.21 5.32
C SER A 59 14.19 34.22 4.58
N GLU A 60 14.29 32.93 4.90
CA GLU A 60 13.50 31.84 4.30
C GLU A 60 12.37 31.32 5.22
N ASP A 61 12.13 31.98 6.36
CA ASP A 61 11.19 31.53 7.39
C ASP A 61 9.73 31.91 7.10
N SER A 62 9.45 32.58 5.97
CA SER A 62 8.09 32.97 5.57
C SER A 62 7.13 31.78 5.53
N ALA A 63 7.63 30.63 5.09
CA ALA A 63 6.85 29.40 4.97
C ALA A 63 6.32 28.91 6.32
N LEU A 64 7.02 29.13 7.45
CA LEU A 64 6.60 28.64 8.78
C LEU A 64 5.19 29.08 9.19
N TYR A 65 4.74 30.23 8.70
CA TYR A 65 3.47 30.85 9.05
C TYR A 65 2.42 30.75 7.95
N GLU A 66 2.71 30.08 6.84
CA GLU A 66 1.74 29.85 5.77
C GLU A 66 0.69 28.82 6.24
N ASP A 67 -0.59 29.07 5.97
CA ASP A 67 -1.69 28.15 6.30
C ASP A 67 -1.87 27.15 5.15
N ASP A 68 -1.71 25.86 5.43
CA ASP A 68 -1.92 24.79 4.46
C ASP A 68 -3.41 24.47 4.41
N SER A 69 -4.20 25.31 3.73
CA SER A 69 -5.52 24.89 3.26
C SER A 69 -5.31 23.80 2.20
N CYS A 70 -5.11 22.57 2.65
CA CYS A 70 -4.93 21.41 1.81
C CYS A 70 -6.26 21.01 1.16
N ASP A 71 -6.63 21.64 0.05
CA ASP A 71 -7.55 21.05 -0.92
C ASP A 71 -6.83 19.90 -1.64
N SER A 72 -6.53 18.84 -0.90
CA SER A 72 -6.07 17.58 -1.47
C SER A 72 -7.29 16.73 -1.78
N ASP A 73 -8.08 17.15 -2.76
CA ASP A 73 -8.94 16.23 -3.51
C ASP A 73 -8.02 15.28 -4.28
N ASP A 74 -7.62 14.18 -3.66
CA ASP A 74 -7.46 12.86 -4.28
C ASP A 74 -6.67 11.94 -3.33
N CYS A 75 -7.35 11.49 -2.29
CA CYS A 75 -7.16 10.12 -1.85
C CYS A 75 -8.34 9.32 -2.41
N GLU A 76 -8.25 8.85 -3.65
CA GLU A 76 -8.97 7.66 -4.11
C GLU A 76 -8.60 6.51 -3.16
N LEU A 77 -9.29 6.47 -2.03
CA LEU A 77 -9.33 5.40 -1.06
C LEU A 77 -9.68 4.14 -1.85
N CYS A 78 -8.79 3.15 -1.88
CA CYS A 78 -9.03 1.86 -2.55
C CYS A 78 -10.02 0.97 -1.77
N ASP A 79 -11.08 1.58 -1.24
CA ASP A 79 -12.06 0.97 -0.33
C ASP A 79 -12.91 -0.12 -0.98
N ASN A 80 -12.72 -0.37 -2.27
CA ASN A 80 -13.56 -1.22 -3.10
C ASN A 80 -12.85 -2.46 -3.68
N VAL A 81 -11.58 -2.72 -3.36
CA VAL A 81 -10.93 -4.00 -3.73
C VAL A 81 -11.32 -5.14 -2.77
N TYR A 82 -11.74 -4.79 -1.55
CA TYR A 82 -12.37 -5.69 -0.57
C TYR A 82 -13.89 -5.53 -0.60
N ASP A 83 -14.50 -5.35 -1.77
CA ASP A 83 -15.96 -5.45 -1.89
C ASP A 83 -16.38 -6.89 -1.54
N ASP A 84 -16.95 -7.04 -0.33
CA ASP A 84 -17.40 -8.24 0.36
C ASP A 84 -18.56 -8.96 -0.35
N ASN A 85 -18.58 -8.98 -1.69
CA ASN A 85 -19.51 -9.79 -2.47
C ASN A 85 -19.11 -11.29 -2.49
N LEU A 86 -18.50 -11.77 -1.40
CA LEU A 86 -18.21 -13.16 -1.14
C LEU A 86 -19.54 -13.88 -0.88
N THR A 87 -20.12 -14.47 -1.92
CA THR A 87 -21.32 -15.29 -1.76
C THR A 87 -21.00 -16.51 -0.90
N PRO A 88 -21.97 -17.04 -0.14
CA PRO A 88 -21.78 -18.28 0.63
C PRO A 88 -21.28 -19.43 -0.23
N ALA A 89 -21.73 -19.52 -1.49
CA ALA A 89 -21.30 -20.54 -2.45
C ALA A 89 -19.81 -20.41 -2.83
N THR A 90 -19.31 -19.19 -3.01
CA THR A 90 -17.88 -18.95 -3.31
C THR A 90 -16.99 -19.20 -2.10
N ALA A 91 -17.47 -18.92 -0.89
CA ALA A 91 -16.74 -19.22 0.34
C ALA A 91 -16.65 -20.73 0.60
N GLU A 92 -17.76 -21.45 0.43
CA GLU A 92 -17.81 -22.91 0.58
C GLU A 92 -16.92 -23.62 -0.45
N ALA A 93 -16.89 -23.16 -1.70
CA ALA A 93 -15.99 -23.72 -2.72
C ALA A 93 -14.50 -23.52 -2.38
N LEU A 94 -14.15 -22.42 -1.70
CA LEU A 94 -12.76 -22.05 -1.38
C LEU A 94 -12.25 -22.73 -0.10
N PHE A 95 -13.09 -22.82 0.94
CA PHE A 95 -12.70 -23.30 2.27
C PHE A 95 -13.31 -24.64 2.67
N GLY A 96 -14.25 -25.19 1.87
CA GLY A 96 -15.01 -26.40 2.20
C GLY A 96 -14.26 -27.72 1.99
N HIS A 97 -13.03 -27.71 1.45
CA HIS A 97 -12.19 -28.90 1.43
C HIS A 97 -11.59 -29.11 2.82
N THR A 98 -12.42 -29.66 3.71
CA THR A 98 -11.94 -30.25 4.95
C THR A 98 -11.37 -31.60 4.55
N ASP A 99 -10.05 -31.70 4.38
CA ASP A 99 -9.39 -33.00 4.35
C ASP A 99 -9.73 -33.68 5.69
N GLU A 100 -10.49 -34.78 5.60
CA GLU A 100 -10.76 -35.65 6.73
C GLU A 100 -9.42 -36.23 7.19
N GLU A 101 -8.81 -35.60 8.18
CA GLU A 101 -7.67 -36.17 8.90
C GLU A 101 -8.13 -37.51 9.50
N GLU A 102 -7.77 -38.60 8.84
CA GLU A 102 -7.85 -39.95 9.39
C GLU A 102 -7.22 -39.93 10.78
N GLU A 103 -8.03 -40.18 11.81
CA GLU A 103 -7.59 -40.23 13.19
C GLU A 103 -6.55 -41.34 13.36
N SER A 104 -5.27 -40.98 13.24
CA SER A 104 -4.17 -41.81 13.69
C SER A 104 -4.20 -41.80 15.22
N SER A 105 -4.88 -42.78 15.78
CA SER A 105 -4.95 -43.05 17.21
C SER A 105 -3.55 -43.05 17.81
N PHE A 106 -3.23 -42.01 18.57
CA PHE A 106 -2.04 -41.93 19.40
C PHE A 106 -2.10 -43.09 20.41
N GLU A 107 -1.39 -44.17 20.15
CA GLU A 107 -1.11 -45.20 21.16
C GLU A 107 0.10 -44.75 21.96
N GLY A 108 -0.17 -44.33 23.20
CA GLY A 108 0.87 -43.92 24.14
C GLY A 108 1.62 -45.10 24.72
N PHE A 109 2.95 -44.97 24.75
CA PHE A 109 3.79 -45.41 25.85
C PHE A 109 5.09 -44.58 25.92
#